data_AF-R6K6I0-F1
#
_entry.id   AF-R6K6I0-F1
#
_cell.length_a   1.000
_cell.length_b   1.000
_cell.length_c   1.000
_cell.angle_alpha   90.00
_cell.angle_beta   90.00
_cell.angle_gamma   90.00
#
_symmetry.space_group_name_H-M   'P 1'
#
loop_
_entity.id
_entity.type
_entity.pdbx_description
1 polymer ?
#
loop_
_entity_poly.entity_id
_entity_poly.type
_entity_poly.pdbx_seq_one_letter_code
_entity_poly.pdbx_strand_id
1 'polypeptide(L)'
;MFDVGDSFYTLGTTYALAQVRLNQGNKSEKCNINLLYIIKSLFSSVPFVVYFTMTVLSFLNFHLPSVIVEIADFCGHGNGFLAMMMIGISLEINMSRDTFREVIHLLALRYAIGIVSAILIFCILPAPLVMRQILAAAVFSSSAAVSIIYSEKLGVPTDIAAALNPISTICMIPLMVIVIMLTM
;
A
#
# COMPACT_ATOMS: atom_id res chain seq x y z
N MET A 1 11.78 -0.71 -5.76
CA MET A 1 11.49 -2.16 -5.72
C MET A 1 10.37 -2.50 -4.76
N PHE A 2 10.39 -1.98 -3.51
CA PHE A 2 9.31 -2.22 -2.54
C PHE A 2 7.92 -1.77 -3.07
N ASP A 3 7.85 -0.62 -3.73
CA ASP A 3 6.61 -0.09 -4.32
C ASP A 3 6.00 -0.97 -5.42
N VAL A 4 6.78 -1.84 -6.06
CA VAL A 4 6.27 -2.81 -7.06
C VAL A 4 5.41 -3.85 -6.34
N GLY A 5 5.91 -4.35 -5.20
CA GLY A 5 5.19 -5.31 -4.36
C GLY A 5 3.97 -4.69 -3.68
N ASP A 6 4.10 -3.46 -3.16
CA ASP A 6 2.98 -2.72 -2.59
C ASP A 6 1.89 -2.47 -3.64
N SER A 7 2.27 -2.02 -4.84
CA SER A 7 1.34 -1.83 -5.96
C SER A 7 0.60 -3.12 -6.33
N PHE A 8 1.29 -4.26 -6.38
CA PHE A 8 0.65 -5.55 -6.69
C PHE A 8 -0.39 -5.94 -5.62
N TYR A 9 -0.04 -5.76 -4.35
CA TYR A 9 -0.91 -6.10 -3.23
C TYR A 9 -2.11 -5.14 -3.13
N THR A 10 -1.82 -3.85 -3.18
CA THR A 10 -2.78 -2.77 -3.01
C THR A 10 -3.73 -2.66 -4.21
N LEU A 11 -3.25 -2.77 -5.45
CA LEU A 11 -4.07 -2.54 -6.64
C LEU A 11 -4.78 -3.79 -7.18
N GLY A 12 -4.27 -4.97 -6.85
CA GLY A 12 -4.73 -6.24 -7.42
C GLY A 12 -5.38 -7.16 -6.40
N THR A 13 -4.57 -7.72 -5.51
CA THR A 13 -4.98 -8.87 -4.69
C THR A 13 -5.97 -8.50 -3.59
N THR A 14 -5.82 -7.33 -2.96
CA THR A 14 -6.74 -6.87 -1.90
C THR A 14 -8.14 -6.58 -2.45
N TYR A 15 -8.25 -5.89 -3.58
CA TYR A 15 -9.54 -5.63 -4.25
C TYR A 15 -10.22 -6.93 -4.71
N ALA A 16 -9.45 -7.87 -5.24
CA ALA A 16 -9.94 -9.19 -5.62
C ALA A 16 -10.53 -9.97 -4.43
N LEU A 17 -9.78 -10.04 -3.32
CA LEU A 17 -10.21 -10.72 -2.11
C LEU A 17 -11.45 -10.07 -1.50
N ALA A 18 -11.52 -8.74 -1.51
CA ALA A 18 -12.68 -8.00 -1.04
C ALA A 18 -13.94 -8.31 -1.87
N GLN A 19 -13.83 -8.33 -3.21
CA GLN A 19 -14.93 -8.75 -4.09
C GLN A 19 -15.42 -10.17 -3.80
N VAL A 20 -14.50 -11.13 -3.64
CA VAL A 20 -14.86 -12.53 -3.35
C VAL A 20 -15.61 -12.64 -2.03
N ARG A 21 -15.16 -11.92 -0.99
CA ARG A 21 -15.77 -11.99 0.33
C ARG A 21 -17.15 -11.32 0.38
N LEU A 22 -17.35 -10.22 -0.36
CA LEU A 22 -18.63 -9.52 -0.46
C LEU A 22 -19.63 -10.26 -1.35
N ASN A 23 -19.19 -10.84 -2.48
CA ASN A 23 -20.05 -11.65 -3.36
C ASN A 23 -20.47 -12.98 -2.73
N GLN A 24 -19.73 -13.53 -1.76
CA GLN A 24 -20.18 -14.67 -0.96
C GLN A 24 -21.46 -14.41 -0.16
N GLY A 25 -21.82 -13.14 0.09
CA GLY A 25 -23.08 -12.76 0.76
C GLY A 25 -24.32 -12.89 -0.13
N ASN A 26 -24.17 -12.71 -1.45
CA ASN A 26 -25.26 -12.84 -2.42
C ASN A 26 -25.21 -14.21 -3.11
N LYS A 27 -25.96 -15.18 -2.56
CA LYS A 27 -26.17 -16.52 -3.13
C LYS A 27 -26.94 -16.49 -4.45
N SER A 28 -26.37 -15.95 -5.54
CA SER A 28 -26.79 -16.31 -6.91
C SER A 28 -25.91 -15.62 -7.95
N GLU A 29 -24.61 -15.96 -8.01
CA GLU A 29 -23.90 -15.92 -9.28
C GLU A 29 -22.60 -16.71 -9.12
N LYS A 30 -22.27 -17.50 -10.13
CA LYS A 30 -21.10 -18.38 -10.13
C LYS A 30 -19.87 -17.58 -9.72
N CYS A 31 -19.24 -18.00 -8.62
CA CYS A 31 -17.97 -17.51 -8.12
C CYS A 31 -16.84 -17.89 -9.09
N ASN A 32 -16.88 -17.34 -10.30
CA ASN A 32 -15.68 -17.23 -11.12
C ASN A 32 -14.93 -16.05 -10.55
N ILE A 33 -13.95 -16.35 -9.70
CA ILE A 33 -12.83 -15.44 -9.47
C ILE A 33 -12.28 -15.18 -10.86
N ASN A 34 -12.70 -14.09 -11.49
CA ASN A 34 -12.21 -13.73 -12.80
C ASN A 34 -10.81 -13.19 -12.56
N LEU A 35 -9.84 -14.10 -12.38
CA LEU A 35 -8.42 -13.80 -12.29
C LEU A 35 -8.01 -12.91 -13.47
N LEU A 36 -8.68 -13.11 -14.61
CA LEU A 36 -8.66 -12.27 -15.79
C LEU A 36 -9.04 -10.80 -15.52
N TYR A 37 -10.06 -10.52 -14.70
CA TYR A 37 -10.45 -9.16 -14.31
C TYR A 37 -9.43 -8.52 -13.37
N ILE A 38 -8.85 -9.30 -12.44
CA ILE A 38 -7.82 -8.83 -11.50
C ILE A 38 -6.54 -8.47 -12.27
N ILE A 39 -6.10 -9.36 -13.17
CA ILE A 39 -4.96 -9.14 -14.05
C ILE A 39 -5.24 -7.94 -14.95
N LYS A 40 -6.42 -7.83 -15.56
CA LYS A 40 -6.80 -6.69 -16.40
C LYS A 40 -6.81 -5.38 -15.60
N SER A 41 -7.28 -5.39 -14.36
CA SER A 41 -7.27 -4.23 -13.47
C SER A 41 -5.84 -3.83 -13.07
N LEU A 42 -4.97 -4.79 -12.79
CA LEU A 42 -3.55 -4.56 -12.53
C LEU A 42 -2.85 -3.93 -13.74
N PHE A 43 -3.00 -4.51 -14.93
CA PHE A 43 -2.42 -3.97 -16.17
C PHE A 43 -3.08 -2.68 -16.65
N SER A 44 -4.25 -2.30 -16.13
CA SER A 44 -4.86 -1.00 -16.37
C SER A 44 -4.24 0.11 -15.50
N SER A 45 -3.49 -0.24 -14.45
CA SER A 45 -2.86 0.73 -13.56
C SER A 45 -1.49 1.15 -14.10
N VAL A 46 -1.38 2.42 -14.48
CA VAL A 46 -0.14 3.00 -15.02
C VAL A 46 1.06 2.78 -14.07
N PRO A 47 0.97 3.06 -12.75
CA PRO A 47 2.07 2.79 -11.83
C PRO A 47 2.52 1.33 -11.82
N PHE A 48 1.58 0.39 -11.79
CA PHE A 48 1.88 -1.03 -11.76
C PHE A 48 2.63 -1.48 -13.02
N VAL A 49 2.15 -1.08 -14.21
CA VAL A 49 2.78 -1.44 -15.48
C VAL A 49 4.20 -0.88 -15.56
N VAL A 50 4.41 0.37 -15.14
CA VAL A 50 5.74 1.00 -15.13
C VAL A 50 6.68 0.27 -14.17
N TYR A 51 6.25 0.00 -12.94
CA TYR A 51 7.04 -0.72 -11.96
C TYR A 51 7.39 -2.15 -12.38
N PHE A 52 6.43 -2.88 -12.95
CA PHE A 52 6.65 -4.23 -13.46
C PHE A 52 7.63 -4.22 -14.64
N THR A 53 7.44 -3.31 -15.60
CA THR A 53 8.32 -3.17 -16.77
C THR A 53 9.74 -2.82 -16.35
N MET A 54 9.93 -1.86 -15.43
CA MET A 54 11.24 -1.49 -14.90
C MET A 54 11.92 -2.65 -14.16
N THR A 55 11.16 -3.46 -13.43
CA THR A 55 11.68 -4.66 -12.77
C THR A 55 12.19 -5.67 -13.81
N VAL A 56 11.42 -5.92 -14.86
CA VAL A 56 11.81 -6.84 -15.94
C VAL A 56 13.06 -6.34 -16.69
N LEU A 57 13.13 -5.05 -17.02
CA LEU A 57 14.30 -4.45 -17.67
C LEU A 57 15.55 -4.53 -16.79
N SER A 58 15.40 -4.32 -15.48
CA SER A 58 16.49 -4.45 -14.51
C SER A 58 17.04 -5.88 -14.44
N PHE A 59 16.17 -6.90 -14.43
CA PHE A 59 16.60 -8.30 -14.50
C PHE A 59 17.33 -8.64 -15.80
N LEU A 60 16.92 -8.03 -16.91
CA LEU A 60 17.57 -8.20 -18.22
C LEU A 60 18.83 -7.35 -18.39
N ASN A 61 19.23 -6.56 -17.38
CA ASN A 61 20.34 -5.58 -17.44
C ASN A 61 20.23 -4.62 -18.64
N PHE A 62 18.99 -4.30 -19.04
CA PHE A 62 18.75 -3.38 -20.14
C PHE A 62 18.64 -1.95 -19.62
N HIS A 63 19.62 -1.11 -19.96
CA HIS A 63 19.60 0.30 -19.58
C HIS A 63 18.79 1.12 -20.58
N LEU A 64 17.86 1.93 -20.08
CA LEU A 64 17.16 2.91 -20.90
C LEU A 64 18.14 4.02 -21.33
N PRO A 65 17.92 4.63 -22.51
CA PRO A 65 18.72 5.77 -22.96
C PRO A 65 18.64 6.94 -21.97
N SER A 66 19.77 7.60 -21.74
CA SER A 66 19.96 8.63 -20.71
C SER A 66 18.93 9.75 -20.76
N VAL A 67 18.50 10.15 -21.96
CA VAL A 67 17.49 11.19 -22.17
C VAL A 67 16.17 10.89 -21.46
N ILE A 68 15.72 9.63 -21.46
CA ILE A 68 14.46 9.24 -20.80
C ILE A 68 14.61 9.28 -19.28
N VAL A 69 15.77 8.85 -18.79
CA VAL A 69 16.08 8.82 -17.35
C VAL A 69 16.19 10.24 -16.81
N GLU A 70 16.86 11.16 -17.51
CA GLU A 70 17.00 12.56 -17.09
C GLU A 70 15.66 13.30 -17.03
N ILE A 71 14.78 13.08 -18.01
CA ILE A 71 13.41 13.66 -17.98
C ILE A 71 12.60 13.07 -16.82
N ALA A 72 12.67 11.76 -16.62
CA ALA A 72 11.98 11.10 -15.52
C ALA A 72 12.51 11.56 -14.15
N ASP A 73 13.82 11.79 -14.04
CA ASP A 73 14.48 12.27 -12.83
C ASP A 73 14.08 13.72 -12.53
N PHE A 74 14.02 14.59 -13.54
CA PHE A 74 13.49 15.95 -13.40
C PHE A 74 12.05 15.96 -12.87
N CYS A 75 11.18 15.13 -13.44
CA CYS A 75 9.81 14.96 -12.92
C CYS A 75 9.78 14.33 -11.52
N GLY A 76 10.71 13.41 -11.23
CA GLY A 76 10.84 12.71 -9.96
C GLY A 76 11.20 13.65 -8.80
N HIS A 77 12.04 14.65 -9.03
CA HIS A 77 12.38 15.66 -8.02
C HIS A 77 11.15 16.43 -7.50
N GLY A 78 10.15 16.66 -8.35
CA GLY A 78 8.89 17.30 -7.96
C GLY A 78 7.93 16.40 -7.17
N ASN A 79 8.12 15.07 -7.22
CA ASN A 79 7.22 14.11 -6.59
C ASN A 79 7.20 14.26 -5.06
N GLY A 80 8.34 14.58 -4.44
CA GLY A 80 8.40 14.78 -2.99
C GLY A 80 7.46 15.90 -2.51
N PHE A 81 7.44 17.03 -3.22
CA PHE A 81 6.55 18.15 -2.91
C PHE A 81 5.07 17.79 -3.12
N LEU A 82 4.75 17.16 -4.24
CA LEU A 82 3.38 16.73 -4.55
C LEU A 82 2.87 15.69 -3.55
N ALA A 83 3.72 14.74 -3.14
CA ALA A 83 3.39 13.75 -2.13
C ALA A 83 3.09 14.41 -0.77
N MET A 84 3.91 15.36 -0.33
CA MET A 84 3.66 16.10 0.91
C MET A 84 2.37 16.93 0.84
N MET A 85 2.07 17.55 -0.31
CA MET A 85 0.80 18.25 -0.52
C MET A 85 -0.40 17.28 -0.47
N MET A 86 -0.29 16.10 -1.08
CA MET A 86 -1.34 15.08 -1.04
C MET A 86 -1.60 14.56 0.37
N ILE A 87 -0.56 14.41 1.21
CA ILE A 87 -0.72 14.12 2.64
C ILE A 87 -1.52 15.24 3.30
N GLY A 88 -1.19 16.49 3.02
CA GLY A 88 -1.91 17.67 3.52
C GLY A 88 -3.39 17.71 3.13
N ILE A 89 -3.71 17.40 1.88
CA ILE A 89 -5.09 17.36 1.36
C ILE A 89 -5.86 16.15 1.90
N SER A 90 -5.18 15.00 2.09
CA SER A 90 -5.81 13.78 2.60
C SER A 90 -6.20 13.90 4.09
N LEU A 91 -5.76 14.94 4.81
CA LEU A 91 -6.10 15.23 6.20
C LEU A 91 -7.50 15.85 6.39
N GLU A 92 -8.50 15.34 5.68
CA GLU A 92 -9.90 15.73 5.92
C GLU A 92 -10.51 14.83 7.00
N ILE A 93 -10.43 15.28 8.26
CA ILE A 93 -10.95 14.54 9.42
C ILE A 93 -12.42 14.90 9.64
N ASN A 94 -13.31 14.28 8.88
CA ASN A 94 -14.74 14.27 9.16
C ASN A 94 -15.09 12.91 9.81
N MET A 95 -15.43 12.90 11.11
CA MET A 95 -15.61 11.66 11.88
C MET A 95 -16.85 11.69 12.76
N SER A 96 -17.61 10.58 12.72
CA SER A 96 -18.57 10.22 13.76
C SER A 96 -17.87 9.40 14.87
N ARG A 97 -18.43 9.39 16.09
CA ARG A 97 -17.79 8.67 17.22
C ARG A 97 -17.75 7.15 17.03
N ASP A 98 -18.68 6.59 16.28
CA ASP A 98 -18.79 5.15 16.04
C ASP A 98 -17.72 4.66 15.04
N THR A 99 -17.49 5.41 13.96
CA THR A 99 -16.42 5.07 12.99
C THR A 99 -15.02 5.18 13.60
N PHE A 100 -14.81 6.11 14.54
CA PHE A 100 -13.54 6.26 15.23
C PHE A 100 -13.12 5.00 16.02
N ARG A 101 -14.08 4.32 16.67
CA ARG A 101 -13.80 3.10 17.45
C ARG A 101 -13.36 1.94 16.53
N GLU A 102 -14.02 1.79 15.39
CA GLU A 102 -13.66 0.76 14.41
C GLU A 102 -12.29 1.03 13.78
N VAL A 103 -11.98 2.28 13.46
CA VAL A 103 -10.68 2.69 12.91
C VAL A 103 -9.55 2.39 13.89
N ILE A 104 -9.72 2.69 15.19
CA ILE A 104 -8.73 2.35 16.22
C ILE A 104 -8.54 0.83 16.30
N HIS A 105 -9.61 0.06 16.26
CA HIS A 105 -9.52 -1.40 16.33
C HIS A 105 -8.75 -1.99 15.14
N LEU A 106 -9.02 -1.49 13.93
CA LEU A 106 -8.29 -1.88 12.72
C LEU A 106 -6.81 -1.47 12.75
N LEU A 107 -6.50 -0.26 13.22
CA LEU A 107 -5.12 0.20 13.38
C LEU A 107 -4.36 -0.64 14.42
N ALA A 108 -4.98 -0.93 15.56
CA ALA A 108 -4.37 -1.73 16.61
C ALA A 108 -4.04 -3.15 16.10
N LEU A 109 -4.97 -3.78 15.36
CA LEU A 109 -4.73 -5.07 14.74
C LEU A 109 -3.59 -5.00 13.71
N ARG A 110 -3.58 -3.97 12.85
CA ARG A 110 -2.53 -3.74 11.85
C ARG A 110 -1.15 -3.63 12.50
N TYR A 111 -1.01 -2.82 13.54
CA TYR A 111 0.27 -2.63 14.22
C TYR A 111 0.69 -3.85 15.04
N ALA A 112 -0.25 -4.58 15.65
CA ALA A 112 0.05 -5.84 16.32
C ALA A 112 0.64 -6.87 15.35
N ILE A 113 0.01 -7.06 14.19
CA ILE A 113 0.52 -7.94 13.11
C ILE A 113 1.86 -7.41 12.60
N GLY A 114 1.99 -6.08 12.47
CA GLY A 114 3.23 -5.43 12.06
C GLY A 114 4.40 -5.76 12.98
N ILE A 115 4.24 -5.63 14.29
CA ILE A 115 5.25 -5.97 15.30
C ILE A 115 5.66 -7.43 15.19
N VAL A 116 4.69 -8.36 15.10
CA VAL A 116 4.98 -9.79 14.97
C VAL A 116 5.78 -10.06 13.70
N SER A 117 5.40 -9.47 12.57
CA SER A 117 6.10 -9.65 11.30
C SER A 117 7.50 -9.02 11.30
N ALA A 118 7.71 -7.87 11.96
CA ALA A 118 9.02 -7.27 12.13
C ALA A 118 9.96 -8.18 12.94
N ILE A 119 9.48 -8.74 14.06
CA ILE A 119 10.24 -9.72 14.86
C ILE A 119 10.60 -10.94 14.02
N LEU A 120 9.64 -11.43 13.22
CA LEU A 120 9.84 -12.56 12.34
C LEU A 120 10.92 -12.29 11.27
N ILE A 121 10.92 -11.09 10.67
CA ILE A 121 11.96 -10.66 9.71
C ILE A 121 13.34 -10.65 10.36
N PHE A 122 13.45 -10.14 11.60
CA PHE A 122 14.74 -10.13 12.31
C PHE A 122 15.24 -11.51 12.71
N CYS A 123 14.33 -12.45 13.03
CA CYS A 123 14.66 -13.79 13.48
C CYS A 123 14.97 -14.75 12.31
N ILE A 124 14.19 -14.68 11.23
CA ILE A 124 14.24 -15.67 10.13
C ILE A 124 15.18 -15.25 9.00
N LEU A 125 15.32 -13.95 8.72
CA LEU A 125 16.00 -13.51 7.51
C LEU A 125 17.51 -13.27 7.77
N PRO A 126 18.44 -14.07 7.23
CA PRO A 126 19.89 -13.85 7.34
C PRO A 126 20.35 -12.76 6.36
N ALA A 127 19.78 -11.56 6.48
CA ALA A 127 20.09 -10.40 5.63
C ALA A 127 21.05 -9.43 6.34
N PRO A 128 21.76 -8.55 5.61
CA PRO A 128 22.50 -7.44 6.21
C PRO A 128 21.57 -6.52 7.00
N LEU A 129 22.10 -5.89 8.06
CA LEU A 129 21.34 -5.10 9.03
C LEU A 129 20.47 -4.03 8.35
N VAL A 130 21.04 -3.31 7.38
CA VAL A 130 20.36 -2.26 6.61
C VAL A 130 19.10 -2.79 5.91
N MET A 131 19.16 -4.00 5.33
CA MET A 131 18.02 -4.57 4.62
C MET A 131 16.91 -4.98 5.59
N ARG A 132 17.26 -5.51 6.77
CA ARG A 132 16.28 -5.84 7.82
C ARG A 132 15.59 -4.59 8.35
N GLN A 133 16.33 -3.50 8.57
CA GLN A 133 15.79 -2.22 9.02
C GLN A 133 14.79 -1.64 8.03
N ILE A 134 15.12 -1.63 6.73
CA ILE A 134 14.22 -1.14 5.67
C ILE A 134 12.95 -2.00 5.62
N LEU A 135 13.08 -3.32 5.63
CA LEU A 135 11.93 -4.23 5.60
C LEU A 135 11.05 -4.10 6.85
N ALA A 136 11.65 -3.99 8.03
CA ALA A 136 10.91 -3.83 9.28
C ALA A 136 10.18 -2.48 9.34
N ALA A 137 10.80 -1.39 8.89
CA ALA A 137 10.13 -0.10 8.78
C ALA A 137 8.96 -0.18 7.79
N ALA A 138 9.17 -0.80 6.63
CA ALA A 138 8.18 -0.85 5.55
C ALA A 138 6.88 -1.60 5.93
N VAL A 139 6.93 -2.54 6.87
CA VAL A 139 5.75 -3.19 7.44
C VAL A 139 4.80 -2.19 8.13
N PHE A 140 5.35 -1.13 8.73
CA PHE A 140 4.57 -0.09 9.40
C PHE A 140 4.09 1.02 8.45
N SER A 141 4.24 0.82 7.14
CA SER A 141 3.76 1.77 6.13
C SER A 141 2.26 2.04 6.25
N SER A 142 1.84 3.22 5.80
CA SER A 142 0.47 3.69 5.86
C SER A 142 -0.48 2.81 5.07
N SER A 143 -1.77 2.89 5.39
CA SER A 143 -2.81 2.30 4.56
C SER A 143 -2.89 3.01 3.21
N ALA A 144 -3.22 2.27 2.17
CA ALA A 144 -3.31 2.83 0.83
C ALA A 144 -4.58 3.66 0.65
N ALA A 145 -4.44 4.86 0.09
CA ALA A 145 -5.55 5.75 -0.28
C ALA A 145 -6.53 5.10 -1.28
N VAL A 146 -6.05 4.13 -2.07
CA VAL A 146 -6.86 3.36 -3.03
C VAL A 146 -7.99 2.57 -2.36
N SER A 147 -7.87 2.29 -1.06
CA SER A 147 -8.93 1.62 -0.29
C SER A 147 -10.27 2.37 -0.32
N ILE A 148 -10.27 3.70 -0.42
CA ILE A 148 -11.49 4.51 -0.53
C ILE A 148 -12.21 4.23 -1.86
N ILE A 149 -11.46 4.25 -2.96
CA ILE A 149 -11.95 4.00 -4.32
C ILE A 149 -12.55 2.59 -4.41
N TYR A 150 -11.90 1.61 -3.77
CA TYR A 150 -12.40 0.24 -3.76
C TYR A 150 -13.64 0.06 -2.89
N SER A 151 -13.71 0.70 -1.72
CA SER A 151 -14.91 0.69 -0.88
C SER A 151 -16.11 1.28 -1.62
N GLU A 152 -15.90 2.38 -2.36
CA GLU A 152 -16.94 2.98 -3.21
C GLU A 152 -17.39 2.03 -4.32
N LYS A 153 -16.45 1.43 -5.06
CA LYS A 153 -16.76 0.44 -6.11
C LYS A 153 -17.46 -0.82 -5.59
N LEU A 154 -17.27 -1.15 -4.32
CA LEU A 154 -17.85 -2.31 -3.65
C LEU A 154 -19.17 -1.98 -2.92
N GLY A 155 -19.60 -0.72 -2.90
CA GLY A 155 -20.79 -0.28 -2.18
C GLY A 155 -20.68 -0.37 -0.66
N VAL A 156 -19.47 -0.37 -0.11
CA VAL A 156 -19.18 -0.39 1.34
C VAL A 156 -19.04 1.05 1.84
N PRO A 157 -19.49 1.39 3.07
CA PRO A 157 -19.32 2.73 3.63
C PRO A 157 -17.86 3.19 3.55
N THR A 158 -17.64 4.26 2.79
CA THR A 158 -16.32 4.84 2.54
C THR A 158 -15.78 5.60 3.74
N ASP A 159 -16.63 5.96 4.70
CA ASP A 159 -16.30 6.77 5.86
C ASP A 159 -15.17 6.15 6.69
N ILE A 160 -15.19 4.83 6.88
CA ILE A 160 -14.17 4.10 7.64
C ILE A 160 -12.83 4.08 6.88
N ALA A 161 -12.86 3.90 5.55
CA ALA A 161 -11.64 3.89 4.72
C ALA A 161 -11.02 5.29 4.58
N ALA A 162 -11.87 6.31 4.41
CA ALA A 162 -11.47 7.71 4.33
C ALA A 162 -10.86 8.20 5.64
N ALA A 163 -11.41 7.75 6.76
CA ALA A 163 -10.90 7.99 8.11
C ALA A 163 -9.54 7.33 8.40
N LEU A 164 -9.39 6.08 7.95
CA LEU A 164 -8.24 5.25 8.28
C LEU A 164 -6.96 5.70 7.56
N ASN A 165 -7.08 6.21 6.32
CA ASN A 165 -5.95 6.65 5.51
C ASN A 165 -5.11 7.80 6.14
N PRO A 166 -5.67 8.96 6.52
CA PRO A 166 -4.92 10.05 7.15
C PRO A 166 -4.40 9.67 8.54
N ILE A 167 -5.21 8.99 9.36
CA ILE A 167 -4.79 8.57 10.71
C ILE A 167 -3.62 7.59 10.63
N SER A 168 -3.68 6.61 9.73
CA SER A 168 -2.57 5.68 9.50
C SER A 168 -1.32 6.41 9.00
N THR A 169 -1.47 7.43 8.16
CA THR A 169 -0.35 8.21 7.61
C THR A 169 0.34 9.03 8.69
N ILE A 170 -0.44 9.68 9.57
CA ILE A 170 0.11 10.41 10.72
C ILE A 170 0.82 9.46 11.69
N CYS A 171 0.23 8.30 12.00
CA CYS A 171 0.79 7.35 12.94
C CYS A 171 2.03 6.61 12.38
N MET A 172 2.12 6.39 11.07
CA MET A 172 3.24 5.72 10.40
C MET A 172 4.57 6.43 10.68
N ILE A 173 4.62 7.75 10.57
CA ILE A 173 5.86 8.54 10.69
C ILE A 173 6.58 8.30 12.04
N PRO A 174 5.95 8.55 13.20
CA PRO A 174 6.60 8.30 14.50
C PRO A 174 6.89 6.81 14.74
N LEU A 175 6.01 5.91 14.27
CA LEU A 175 6.23 4.47 14.40
C LEU A 175 7.47 3.99 13.64
N MET A 176 7.65 4.43 12.40
CA MET A 176 8.84 4.11 11.62
C MET A 176 10.11 4.63 12.29
N VAL A 177 10.10 5.85 12.83
CA VAL A 177 11.23 6.42 13.56
C VAL A 177 11.59 5.55 14.77
N ILE A 178 10.60 5.16 15.58
CA ILE A 178 10.81 4.32 16.76
C ILE A 178 11.41 2.96 16.36
N VAL A 179 10.88 2.32 15.33
CA VAL A 179 11.36 1.01 14.85
C VAL A 179 12.81 1.10 14.36
N ILE A 180 13.15 2.16 13.62
CA ILE A 180 14.53 2.38 13.15
C ILE A 180 15.45 2.64 14.35
N MET A 181 15.07 3.49 15.30
CA MET A 181 15.90 3.77 16.48
C MET A 181 16.13 2.55 17.36
N LEU A 182 15.15 1.65 17.48
CA LEU A 182 15.26 0.43 18.28
C LEU A 182 16.11 -0.66 17.59
N THR A 183 16.34 -0.52 16.29
CA THR A 183 17.07 -1.49 15.46
C THR A 183 18.44 -0.99 14.99
N MET A 184 18.83 0.22 15.39
CA MET A 184 20.18 0.80 15.30
C MET A 184 21.06 0.29 16.44
#